data_AF-A0A7V8W6C0-F1
#
_entry.id   AF-A0A7V8W6C0-F1
#
_cell.length_a   1.000
_cell.length_b   1.000
_cell.length_c   1.000
_cell.angle_alpha   90.00
_cell.angle_beta   90.00
_cell.angle_gamma   90.00
#
_symmetry.space_group_name_H-M   'P 1'
#
loop_
_entity.id
_entity.type
_entity.pdbx_description
1 polymer ?
#
loop_
_entity_poly.entity_id
_entity_poly.type
_entity_poly.pdbx_seq_one_letter_code
_entity_poly.pdbx_strand_id
1 'polypeptide(L)'
;MCVHVADSGHTAVTLNRTREFDAILSDVQMPELDGFSLVAEIKRIRPYTPVVLMTAAAHLMSLMVKSGAFGFMRKPVNRRYCVAALQHAIMYSSLSKLVANARPHSPKAMEPSAGLLWLAKAELGESLTRWNQV
;
A
#
# COMPACT_ATOMS: atom_id res chain seq x y z
N MET A 1 6.27 -16.31 -17.59
CA MET A 1 5.42 -15.18 -17.18
C MET A 1 4.00 -15.50 -17.61
N CYS A 2 3.03 -15.56 -16.70
CA CYS A 2 1.64 -15.87 -17.01
C CYS A 2 0.82 -14.57 -17.05
N VAL A 3 -0.14 -14.47 -17.96
CA VAL A 3 -1.06 -13.32 -18.05
C VAL A 3 -2.47 -13.85 -17.81
N HIS A 4 -3.20 -13.13 -16.95
CA HIS A 4 -4.62 -13.35 -16.73
C HIS A 4 -5.38 -12.11 -17.15
N VAL A 5 -6.57 -12.33 -17.71
CA VAL A 5 -7.47 -11.26 -18.12
C VAL A 5 -8.71 -11.34 -17.25
N ALA A 6 -9.19 -10.17 -16.82
CA ALA A 6 -10.47 -9.99 -16.18
C ALA A 6 -11.29 -9.02 -17.02
N ASP A 7 -12.54 -9.36 -17.26
CA ASP A 7 -13.51 -8.56 -18.00
C ASP A 7 -14.21 -7.49 -17.14
N SER A 8 -14.12 -7.61 -15.81
CA SER A 8 -14.68 -6.66 -14.85
C SER A 8 -13.77 -6.47 -13.63
N GLY A 9 -13.99 -5.37 -12.91
CA GLY A 9 -13.31 -5.14 -11.64
C GLY A 9 -13.64 -6.22 -10.60
N HIS A 10 -14.88 -6.75 -10.58
CA HIS A 10 -15.27 -7.84 -9.68
C HIS A 10 -14.53 -9.14 -9.99
N THR A 11 -14.40 -9.51 -11.27
CA THR A 11 -13.59 -10.66 -11.71
C THR A 11 -12.12 -10.47 -11.29
N ALA A 12 -11.58 -9.26 -11.45
CA ALA A 12 -10.20 -8.95 -11.08
C ALA A 12 -9.94 -9.11 -9.58
N VAL A 13 -10.85 -8.61 -8.72
CA VAL A 13 -10.76 -8.79 -7.26
C VAL A 13 -10.83 -10.28 -6.89
N THR A 14 -11.74 -11.04 -7.50
CA THR A 14 -11.90 -12.48 -7.25
C THR A 14 -10.65 -13.26 -7.63
N LEU A 15 -10.05 -12.96 -8.78
CA LEU A 15 -8.77 -13.54 -9.18
C LEU A 15 -7.65 -13.18 -8.20
N ASN A 16 -7.56 -11.93 -7.75
CA ASN A 16 -6.52 -11.49 -6.80
C ASN A 16 -6.67 -12.09 -5.39
N ARG A 17 -7.86 -12.59 -5.02
CA ARG A 17 -8.04 -13.36 -3.78
C ARG A 17 -7.43 -14.75 -3.87
N THR A 18 -7.56 -15.38 -5.04
CA THR A 18 -7.16 -16.78 -5.25
C THR A 18 -5.74 -16.92 -5.80
N ARG A 19 -5.18 -15.84 -6.36
CA ARG A 19 -3.85 -15.81 -6.98
C ARG A 19 -3.11 -14.54 -6.61
N GLU A 20 -1.79 -14.66 -6.52
CA GLU A 20 -0.92 -13.51 -6.34
C GLU A 20 -0.46 -12.95 -7.69
N PHE A 21 -0.53 -11.64 -7.83
CA PHE A 21 -0.06 -10.91 -9.02
C PHE A 21 1.10 -10.00 -8.65
N ASP A 22 2.13 -9.98 -9.50
CA ASP A 22 3.29 -9.09 -9.35
C ASP A 22 3.00 -7.68 -9.86
N ALA A 23 2.02 -7.53 -10.76
CA ALA A 23 1.48 -6.26 -11.19
C ALA A 23 0.06 -6.45 -11.75
N ILE A 24 -0.77 -5.42 -11.61
CA ILE A 24 -2.11 -5.35 -12.21
C ILE A 24 -2.15 -4.11 -13.11
N LEU A 25 -2.68 -4.27 -14.32
CA LEU A 25 -2.99 -3.17 -15.23
C LEU A 25 -4.50 -3.11 -15.40
N SER A 26 -5.12 -1.97 -15.12
CA SER A 26 -6.58 -1.81 -15.22
C SER A 26 -6.97 -0.48 -15.82
N ASP A 27 -8.15 -0.41 -16.44
CA ASP A 27 -8.80 0.84 -16.78
C ASP A 27 -9.32 1.53 -15.51
N VAL A 28 -9.46 2.86 -15.56
CA VAL A 28 -10.17 3.66 -14.56
C VAL A 28 -11.67 3.58 -14.80
N GLN A 29 -12.08 3.73 -16.05
CA GLN A 29 -13.49 3.80 -16.42
C GLN A 29 -13.98 2.40 -16.79
N MET A 30 -14.52 1.69 -15.80
CA MET A 30 -15.17 0.38 -15.99
C MET A 30 -16.57 0.42 -15.39
N PRO A 31 -17.54 -0.33 -15.96
CA PRO A 31 -18.83 -0.54 -15.34
C PRO A 31 -18.69 -1.24 -13.98
N GLU A 32 -19.68 -1.02 -13.11
CA GLU A 32 -19.85 -1.66 -11.79
C GLU A 32 -18.77 -1.27 -10.76
N LEU A 33 -17.52 -1.65 -10.99
CA LEU A 33 -16.38 -1.36 -10.12
C LEU A 33 -15.32 -0.58 -10.90
N ASP A 34 -15.22 0.72 -10.63
CA ASP A 34 -14.23 1.59 -11.25
C ASP A 34 -12.79 1.27 -10.79
N GLY A 35 -11.81 1.77 -11.53
CA GLY A 35 -10.40 1.49 -11.24
C GLY A 35 -9.89 2.00 -9.90
N PHE A 36 -10.44 3.09 -9.35
CA PHE A 36 -10.08 3.58 -8.02
C PHE A 36 -10.62 2.65 -6.93
N SER A 37 -11.88 2.24 -7.06
CA SER A 37 -12.52 1.26 -6.18
C SER A 37 -11.80 -0.10 -6.25
N LEU A 38 -11.37 -0.52 -7.44
CA LEU A 38 -10.52 -1.70 -7.62
C LEU A 38 -9.20 -1.57 -6.86
N VAL A 39 -8.48 -0.45 -6.97
CA VAL A 39 -7.23 -0.23 -6.24
C VAL A 39 -7.44 -0.38 -4.73
N ALA A 40 -8.51 0.21 -4.19
CA ALA A 40 -8.81 0.12 -2.76
C ALA A 40 -9.04 -1.34 -2.32
N GLU A 41 -9.83 -2.11 -3.08
CA GLU A 41 -10.10 -3.52 -2.78
C GLU A 41 -8.85 -4.40 -2.90
N ILE A 42 -8.05 -4.22 -3.96
CA ILE A 42 -6.80 -4.97 -4.15
C ILE A 42 -5.85 -4.71 -2.99
N LYS A 43 -5.68 -3.45 -2.58
CA LYS A 43 -4.79 -3.10 -1.47
C LYS A 43 -5.24 -3.65 -0.13
N ARG A 44 -6.56 -3.75 0.09
CA ARG A 44 -7.12 -4.35 1.30
C ARG A 44 -6.79 -5.84 1.40
N ILE A 45 -6.70 -6.55 0.28
CA ILE A 45 -6.41 -7.98 0.21
C ILE A 45 -4.90 -8.23 0.16
N ARG A 46 -4.18 -7.48 -0.68
CA ARG A 46 -2.75 -7.58 -0.96
C ARG A 46 -2.13 -6.18 -1.00
N PRO A 47 -1.69 -5.62 0.14
CA PRO A 47 -1.21 -4.24 0.24
C PRO A 47 -0.03 -3.89 -0.67
N TYR A 48 0.77 -4.89 -1.03
CA TYR A 48 2.00 -4.74 -1.81
C TYR A 48 1.81 -5.06 -3.31
N THR A 49 0.60 -5.38 -3.76
CA THR A 49 0.34 -5.61 -5.19
C THR A 49 0.18 -4.28 -5.90
N PRO A 50 1.10 -3.92 -6.82
CA PRO A 50 1.05 -2.64 -7.51
C PRO A 50 -0.02 -2.68 -8.61
N VAL A 51 -0.88 -1.66 -8.61
CA VAL A 51 -1.93 -1.49 -9.62
C VAL A 51 -1.61 -0.25 -10.45
N VAL A 52 -1.46 -0.43 -11.76
CA VAL A 52 -1.27 0.66 -12.72
C VAL A 52 -2.59 0.93 -13.43
N LEU A 53 -3.06 2.17 -13.38
CA LEU A 53 -4.35 2.56 -13.93
C LEU A 53 -4.19 3.25 -15.29
N MET A 54 -5.04 2.91 -16.24
CA MET A 54 -5.13 3.53 -17.56
C MET A 54 -6.39 4.39 -17.64
N THR A 55 -6.32 5.60 -18.18
CA THR A 55 -7.47 6.50 -18.25
C THR A 55 -7.54 7.25 -19.59
N ALA A 56 -8.75 7.46 -20.11
CA ALA A 56 -8.96 8.43 -21.19
C ALA A 56 -9.22 9.86 -20.66
N ALA A 57 -9.60 9.98 -19.38
CA ALA A 57 -10.00 11.23 -18.75
C ALA A 57 -8.83 11.93 -18.05
N ALA A 58 -8.35 13.02 -18.66
CA ALA A 58 -7.26 13.84 -18.11
C ALA A 58 -7.64 14.60 -16.83
N HIS A 59 -8.93 14.93 -16.65
CA HIS A 59 -9.40 15.68 -15.48
C HIS A 59 -9.32 14.89 -14.16
N LEU A 60 -9.17 13.56 -14.22
CA LEU A 60 -9.10 12.70 -13.03
C LEU A 60 -7.70 12.68 -12.38
N MET A 61 -6.70 13.37 -12.96
CA MET A 61 -5.31 13.35 -12.46
C MET A 61 -5.16 13.76 -10.98
N SER A 62 -6.01 14.66 -10.47
CA SER A 62 -5.97 15.06 -9.07
C SER A 62 -6.41 13.95 -8.11
N LEU A 63 -7.39 13.14 -8.51
CA LEU A 63 -7.90 12.00 -7.74
C LEU A 63 -6.91 10.82 -7.77
N MET A 64 -6.19 10.68 -8.88
CA MET A 64 -5.19 9.63 -9.10
C MET A 64 -4.10 9.64 -8.02
N VAL A 65 -3.58 10.82 -7.68
CA VAL A 65 -2.54 10.97 -6.64
C VAL A 65 -2.99 10.42 -5.29
N LYS A 66 -4.29 10.54 -4.95
CA LYS A 66 -4.84 10.12 -3.66
C LYS A 66 -5.32 8.66 -3.64
N SER A 67 -5.52 8.04 -4.80
CA SER A 67 -6.08 6.69 -4.90
C SER A 67 -5.15 5.58 -4.39
N GLY A 68 -3.86 5.87 -4.26
CA GLY A 68 -2.86 4.88 -3.89
C GLY A 68 -2.48 3.93 -5.03
N ALA A 69 -2.93 4.13 -6.27
CA ALA A 69 -2.41 3.33 -7.38
C ALA A 69 -0.88 3.51 -7.51
N PHE A 70 -0.22 2.49 -8.05
CA PHE A 70 1.23 2.53 -8.27
C PHE A 70 1.62 3.52 -9.37
N GLY A 71 0.78 3.67 -10.38
CA GLY A 71 1.03 4.59 -11.48
C GLY A 71 -0.18 4.78 -12.37
N PHE A 72 -0.08 5.75 -13.27
CA PHE A 72 -1.15 6.13 -14.18
C PHE A 72 -0.64 6.24 -15.62
N MET A 73 -1.49 5.85 -16.56
CA MET A 73 -1.24 5.91 -17.99
C MET A 73 -2.40 6.58 -18.71
N ARG A 74 -2.11 7.62 -19.50
CA ARG A 74 -3.12 8.24 -20.36
C ARG A 74 -3.30 7.41 -21.63
N LYS A 75 -4.56 7.22 -22.04
CA LYS A 75 -4.94 6.65 -23.33
C LYS A 75 -4.86 7.71 -24.43
N PRO A 76 -4.45 7.36 -25.66
CA PRO A 76 -3.96 6.05 -26.09
C PRO A 76 -2.60 5.72 -25.45
N VAL A 77 -2.41 4.46 -25.07
CA VAL A 77 -1.22 4.06 -24.31
C VAL A 77 -0.02 3.86 -25.22
N ASN A 78 1.07 4.55 -24.89
CA ASN A 78 2.36 4.32 -25.52
C ASN A 78 2.94 2.98 -25.03
N ARG A 79 3.18 2.06 -25.96
CA ARG A 79 3.67 0.70 -25.65
C ARG A 79 4.99 0.71 -24.87
N ARG A 80 5.95 1.58 -25.22
CA ARG A 80 7.24 1.64 -24.52
C ARG A 80 7.06 2.09 -23.07
N TYR A 81 6.23 3.12 -22.87
CA TYR A 81 5.90 3.61 -21.53
C TYR A 81 5.17 2.54 -20.69
N CYS A 82 4.22 1.82 -21.29
CA CYS A 82 3.48 0.75 -20.62
C CYS A 82 4.40 -0.37 -20.13
N VAL A 83 5.30 -0.83 -21.00
CA VAL A 83 6.28 -1.87 -20.64
C VAL A 83 7.17 -1.39 -19.50
N ALA A 84 7.70 -0.17 -19.57
CA ALA A 84 8.55 0.38 -18.50
C ALA A 84 7.79 0.50 -17.17
N ALA A 85 6.56 1.00 -17.19
CA ALA A 85 5.72 1.13 -15.99
C ALA A 85 5.43 -0.24 -15.35
N LEU A 86 5.15 -1.27 -16.15
CA LEU A 86 4.92 -2.63 -15.66
C LEU A 86 6.19 -3.27 -15.11
N GLN A 87 7.34 -3.06 -15.76
CA GLN A 87 8.63 -3.53 -15.24
C GLN A 87 8.95 -2.92 -13.87
N HIS A 88 8.70 -1.62 -13.71
CA HIS A 88 8.87 -0.93 -12.43
C HIS A 88 7.91 -1.48 -11.36
N ALA A 89 6.66 -1.74 -11.73
CA ALA A 89 5.67 -2.33 -10.83
C ALA A 89 6.10 -3.73 -10.35
N ILE A 90 6.51 -4.62 -11.27
CA ILE A 90 6.97 -5.98 -10.92
C ILE A 90 8.18 -5.94 -9.98
N MET A 91 9.16 -5.07 -10.28
CA MET A 91 10.32 -4.87 -9.42
C MET A 91 9.92 -4.40 -8.02
N TYR A 92 9.01 -3.42 -7.92
CA TYR A 92 8.48 -2.94 -6.65
C TYR A 92 7.80 -4.04 -5.85
N SER A 93 7.00 -4.91 -6.49
CA SER A 93 6.33 -6.01 -5.80
C SER A 93 7.34 -6.98 -5.19
N SER A 94 8.40 -7.30 -5.95
CA SER A 94 9.48 -8.20 -5.51
C SER A 94 10.21 -7.63 -4.29
N LEU A 95 10.61 -6.35 -4.36
CA LEU A 95 11.27 -5.66 -3.26
C LEU A 95 10.38 -5.53 -2.02
N SER A 96 9.09 -5.21 -2.22
CA SER A 96 8.13 -5.06 -1.12
C SER A 96 7.92 -6.38 -0.38
N LYS A 97 7.82 -7.50 -1.11
CA LYS A 97 7.72 -8.85 -0.51
C LYS A 97 8.99 -9.20 0.28
N LEU A 98 10.18 -8.89 -0.26
CA LEU A 98 11.45 -9.12 0.44
C LEU A 98 11.54 -8.31 1.74
N VAL A 99 11.21 -7.01 1.69
CA VAL A 99 11.22 -6.14 2.87
C VAL A 99 10.18 -6.58 3.90
N ALA A 100 8.99 -6.98 3.47
CA ALA A 100 7.95 -7.49 4.37
C ALA A 100 8.38 -8.78 5.07
N ASN A 101 9.03 -9.70 4.35
CA ASN A 101 9.52 -10.97 4.89
C ASN A 101 10.78 -10.79 5.77
N ALA A 102 11.59 -9.78 5.48
CA ALA A 102 12.80 -9.45 6.24
C ALA A 102 12.53 -8.66 7.52
N ARG A 103 11.28 -8.20 7.76
CA ARG A 103 10.85 -7.68 9.06
C ARG A 103 10.37 -8.86 9.92
N PRO A 104 11.21 -9.44 10.81
CA PRO A 104 10.69 -10.35 11.81
C PRO A 104 9.64 -9.64 12.66
N HIS A 105 8.59 -10.37 13.00
CA HIS A 105 7.52 -9.91 13.88
C HIS A 105 8.09 -9.26 15.15
N SER A 106 7.49 -8.11 15.50
CA SER A 106 7.57 -7.34 16.74
C SER A 106 8.56 -6.14 16.76
N PRO A 107 8.06 -4.90 16.77
CA PRO A 107 8.30 -4.09 17.94
C PRO A 107 7.41 -4.69 19.04
N LYS A 108 7.98 -5.58 19.87
CA LYS A 108 7.55 -5.55 21.26
C LYS A 108 7.70 -4.08 21.61
N ALA A 109 6.59 -3.45 22.00
CA ALA A 109 6.62 -2.09 22.48
C ALA A 109 7.89 -1.94 23.30
N MET A 110 8.63 -0.86 23.03
CA MET A 110 9.56 -0.35 24.00
C MET A 110 8.69 0.04 25.20
N GLU A 111 8.25 -0.97 25.98
CA GLU A 111 8.01 -0.82 27.39
C GLU A 111 9.30 -0.18 27.86
N PRO A 112 9.26 1.10 28.31
CA PRO A 112 10.45 1.73 28.83
C PRO A 112 11.02 0.73 29.83
N SER A 113 12.19 0.17 29.51
CA SER A 113 12.82 -0.82 30.37
C SER A 113 12.82 -0.18 31.74
N ALA A 114 12.39 -0.93 32.75
CA ALA A 114 12.16 -0.42 34.11
C ALA A 114 13.35 0.42 34.65
N GLY A 115 14.54 0.30 34.05
CA GLY A 115 15.68 1.19 34.24
C GLY A 115 15.48 2.68 33.90
N LEU A 116 14.76 3.07 32.83
CA LEU A 116 14.57 4.50 32.49
C LEU A 116 13.58 5.21 33.43
N LEU A 117 12.52 4.51 33.84
CA LEU A 117 11.60 4.99 34.88
C LEU A 117 12.25 5.02 36.27
N TRP A 118 13.17 4.11 36.55
CA TRP A 118 13.97 4.11 37.77
C TRP A 118 15.01 5.24 37.79
N LEU A 119 15.68 5.51 36.67
CA LEU A 119 16.61 6.65 36.53
C LEU A 119 15.90 7.99 36.70
N ALA A 120 14.72 8.16 36.09
CA ALA A 120 13.91 9.37 36.29
C ALA A 120 13.41 9.52 37.73
N LYS A 121 13.07 8.43 38.43
CA LYS A 121 12.70 8.45 39.86
C LYS A 121 13.90 8.62 40.80
N ALA A 122 15.09 8.19 40.39
CA ALA A 122 16.32 8.37 41.15
C ALA A 122 16.86 9.81 41.04
N GLU A 123 16.70 10.46 39.88
CA GLU A 123 17.02 11.89 39.71
C GLU A 123 15.96 12.83 40.29
N LEU A 124 14.68 12.42 40.33
CA LEU A 124 13.58 13.18 40.95
C LEU A 124 13.29 12.76 42.40
N GLY A 125 14.28 12.18 43.08
CA GLY A 125 14.23 11.96 44.52
C GLY A 125 14.11 13.30 45.27
N GLU A 126 12.94 13.52 45.88
CA GLU A 126 12.60 14.58 46.85
C GLU A 126 11.98 15.91 46.38
N SER A 127 11.02 15.92 45.44
CA SER A 127 10.15 17.11 45.31
C SER A 127 8.72 16.92 44.80
N LEU A 128 8.10 15.76 45.02
CA LEU A 128 6.69 15.54 44.66
C LEU A 128 5.81 14.92 45.77
N THR A 129 6.21 15.02 47.04
CA THR A 129 5.33 14.71 48.19
C THR A 129 4.55 15.91 48.73
N ARG A 130 4.58 17.08 48.07
CA ARG A 130 3.96 18.31 48.60
C ARG A 130 2.76 18.88 47.82
N TRP A 131 2.25 18.22 46.79
CA TRP A 131 1.15 18.75 45.96
C TRP A 131 -0.11 17.86 45.88
N ASN A 132 -0.47 17.15 46.96
CA ASN A 132 -1.80 16.53 47.04
C ASN A 132 -2.50 16.68 48.40
N GLN A 133 -2.21 17.76 49.12
CA GLN A 133 -3.04 18.23 50.24
C GLN A 133 -3.08 19.76 50.28
N VAL A 134 -3.84 20.36 49.37
CA VAL A 134 -4.66 21.58 49.60
C VAL A 134 -5.87 21.47 48.68
#